data_AF-A0A537QID8-F1
#
_entry.id   AF-A0A537QID8-F1
#
_cell.length_a   1.000
_cell.length_b   1.000
_cell.length_c   1.000
_cell.angle_alpha   90.00
_cell.angle_beta   90.00
_cell.angle_gamma   90.00
#
_symmetry.space_group_name_H-M   'P 1'
#
loop_
_entity.id
_entity.type
_entity.pdbx_description
1 polymer ?
#
loop_
_entity_poly.entity_id
_entity_poly.type
_entity_poly.pdbx_seq_one_letter_code
_entity_poly.pdbx_strand_id
1 'polypeptide(L)'
;MAAALAAAACQPLPHPFAADAPRPGSPILTLRDSASVTIAPVQGTPRATAEKLGAAMASALQQLEIPASDKAASIGSYELVGRIAATPASAGKTTLVAVWDLHEPSGLSLGERTERLEAPMRDWEEGAQGAVTRLAAASAARLAAMLQDEAPAEAEAGGQTRLLISGVDGAPGDGTDSLPRAITEILRRQDIAIVTDPEAKADLVLRATVVVAKPKAGKQNVKIVWYVRRKDGGEIGTVDQENDVPAGLLDGPWGDVAYMVAVSAQDGIVQLVARGAVPPTGKS
;
A
#
# COMPACT_ATOMS: atom_id res chain seq x y z
N MET A 1 -59.82 -60.15 5.14
CA MET A 1 -58.65 -60.30 6.01
C MET A 1 -57.42 -59.93 5.20
N ALA A 2 -57.06 -58.65 5.23
CA ALA A 2 -56.01 -58.06 4.42
C ALA A 2 -55.08 -57.28 5.34
N ALA A 3 -53.79 -57.54 5.28
CA ALA A 3 -52.75 -56.63 5.75
C ALA A 3 -51.43 -57.06 5.11
N ALA A 4 -51.08 -56.39 4.01
CA ALA A 4 -49.75 -56.41 3.42
C ALA A 4 -48.83 -55.52 4.28
N LEU A 5 -47.73 -56.06 4.78
CA LEU A 5 -46.67 -55.33 5.46
C LEU A 5 -45.73 -54.71 4.41
N ALA A 6 -45.77 -53.39 4.25
CA ALA A 6 -44.76 -52.64 3.53
C ALA A 6 -43.68 -52.16 4.53
N ALA A 7 -42.46 -52.66 4.39
CA ALA A 7 -41.30 -52.18 5.11
C ALA A 7 -40.79 -50.88 4.46
N ALA A 8 -41.02 -49.74 5.11
CA ALA A 8 -40.37 -48.48 4.78
C ALA A 8 -39.02 -48.39 5.52
N ALA A 9 -37.93 -48.69 4.83
CA ALA A 9 -36.58 -48.39 5.31
C ALA A 9 -36.19 -46.98 4.86
N CYS A 10 -36.27 -46.00 5.77
CA CYS A 10 -35.63 -44.70 5.58
C CYS A 10 -34.12 -44.87 5.82
N GLN A 11 -33.34 -45.03 4.74
CA GLN A 11 -31.89 -44.87 4.81
C GLN A 11 -31.55 -43.38 5.02
N PRO A 12 -30.66 -43.03 5.97
CA PRO A 12 -30.29 -41.64 6.18
C PRO A 12 -29.58 -41.09 4.93
N LEU A 13 -29.97 -39.88 4.53
CA LEU A 13 -29.43 -39.16 3.40
C LEU A 13 -27.91 -39.02 3.58
N PRO A 14 -27.07 -39.46 2.62
CA PRO A 14 -25.64 -39.21 2.70
C PRO A 14 -25.41 -37.69 2.59
N HIS A 15 -24.72 -37.13 3.58
CA HIS A 15 -24.28 -35.73 3.59
C HIS A 15 -22.81 -35.65 3.14
N PRO A 16 -22.52 -35.57 1.83
CA PRO A 16 -21.14 -35.55 1.32
C PRO A 16 -20.33 -34.29 1.71
N PHE A 17 -20.95 -33.27 2.33
CA PHE A 17 -20.32 -32.01 2.72
C PHE A 17 -20.35 -31.72 4.23
N ALA A 18 -20.82 -32.66 5.07
CA ALA A 18 -20.84 -32.46 6.52
C ALA A 18 -19.43 -32.50 7.17
N ALA A 19 -18.42 -32.97 6.45
CA ALA A 19 -17.03 -32.98 6.90
C ALA A 19 -16.27 -31.67 6.59
N ASP A 20 -16.87 -30.73 5.84
CA ASP A 20 -16.22 -29.47 5.43
C ASP A 20 -16.51 -28.30 6.38
N ALA A 21 -17.13 -28.55 7.53
CA ALA A 21 -17.21 -27.54 8.58
C ALA A 21 -15.78 -27.25 9.09
N PRO A 22 -15.24 -26.03 8.91
CA PRO A 22 -13.90 -25.69 9.40
C PRO A 22 -13.85 -25.92 10.91
N ARG A 23 -12.73 -26.46 11.40
CA ARG A 23 -12.55 -26.64 12.85
C ARG A 23 -12.62 -25.26 13.51
N PRO A 24 -13.17 -25.12 14.73
CA PRO A 24 -13.05 -23.88 15.48
C PRO A 24 -11.55 -23.54 15.63
N GLY A 25 -11.11 -22.44 15.04
CA GLY A 25 -9.69 -22.05 14.97
C GLY A 25 -8.95 -22.40 13.67
N SER A 26 -9.63 -22.98 12.66
CA SER A 26 -9.14 -22.90 11.28
C SER A 26 -9.14 -21.44 10.85
N PRO A 27 -8.07 -20.92 10.20
CA PRO A 27 -8.16 -19.65 9.50
C PRO A 27 -9.19 -19.85 8.40
N ILE A 28 -10.43 -19.45 8.68
CA ILE A 28 -11.36 -19.09 7.62
C ILE A 28 -10.59 -18.04 6.85
N LEU A 29 -10.28 -18.33 5.58
CA LEU A 29 -9.85 -17.35 4.60
C LEU A 29 -10.89 -16.23 4.62
N THR A 30 -10.69 -15.25 5.50
CA THR A 30 -11.47 -14.04 5.51
C THR A 30 -11.12 -13.39 4.20
N LEU A 31 -12.09 -13.37 3.30
CA LEU A 31 -12.12 -12.62 2.06
C LEU A 31 -11.92 -11.12 2.35
N ARG A 32 -10.70 -10.74 2.77
CA ARG A 32 -10.27 -9.38 3.07
C ARG A 32 -8.94 -9.01 2.39
N ASP A 33 -8.25 -9.95 1.75
CA ASP A 33 -6.87 -9.72 1.28
C ASP A 33 -6.70 -9.49 -0.23
N SER A 34 -7.71 -8.92 -0.89
CA SER A 34 -7.46 -8.26 -2.18
C SER A 34 -8.33 -7.02 -2.25
N ALA A 35 -7.83 -5.91 -1.69
CA ALA A 35 -8.43 -4.60 -1.93
C ALA A 35 -8.55 -4.40 -3.45
N SER A 36 -9.76 -4.16 -3.93
CA SER A 36 -10.03 -4.01 -5.37
C SER A 36 -9.54 -2.65 -5.87
N VAL A 37 -9.31 -2.53 -7.18
CA VAL A 37 -8.91 -1.29 -7.83
C VAL A 37 -10.12 -0.70 -8.57
N THR A 38 -10.57 0.48 -8.14
CA THR A 38 -11.59 1.26 -8.84
C THR A 38 -10.92 2.20 -9.83
N ILE A 39 -11.28 2.15 -11.10
CA ILE A 39 -10.73 3.02 -12.14
C ILE A 39 -11.64 4.23 -12.31
N ALA A 40 -11.13 5.41 -11.99
CA ALA A 40 -11.82 6.66 -12.22
C ALA A 40 -11.94 6.95 -13.73
N PRO A 41 -12.93 7.77 -14.16
CA PRO A 41 -13.04 8.18 -15.56
C PRO A 41 -11.72 8.77 -16.07
N VAL A 42 -11.16 8.15 -17.11
CA VAL A 42 -9.90 8.58 -17.71
C VAL A 42 -10.10 9.96 -18.36
N GLN A 43 -9.22 10.89 -18.03
CA GLN A 43 -9.27 12.27 -18.53
C GLN A 43 -8.29 12.47 -19.69
N GLY A 44 -8.56 13.49 -20.52
CA GLY A 44 -7.63 13.92 -21.58
C GLY A 44 -8.05 13.53 -22.99
N THR A 45 -7.10 13.60 -23.93
CA THR A 45 -7.36 13.43 -25.36
C THR A 45 -6.41 12.40 -26.00
N PRO A 46 -6.87 11.63 -27.01
CA PRO A 46 -8.17 11.73 -27.68
C PRO A 46 -9.35 11.12 -26.90
N ARG A 47 -10.53 11.76 -27.00
CA ARG A 47 -11.71 11.44 -26.17
C ARG A 47 -12.21 10.00 -26.36
N ALA A 48 -12.27 9.52 -27.60
CA ALA A 48 -12.72 8.15 -27.88
C ALA A 48 -11.81 7.08 -27.25
N THR A 49 -10.51 7.36 -27.12
CA THR A 49 -9.59 6.48 -26.38
C THR A 49 -9.83 6.60 -24.87
N ALA A 50 -9.95 7.82 -24.33
CA ALA A 50 -10.22 8.02 -22.89
C ALA A 50 -11.48 7.27 -22.42
N GLU A 51 -12.58 7.37 -23.18
CA GLU A 51 -13.86 6.73 -22.87
C GLU A 51 -13.79 5.18 -22.85
N LYS A 52 -12.88 4.58 -23.63
CA LYS A 52 -12.72 3.11 -23.72
C LYS A 52 -11.62 2.57 -22.80
N LEU A 53 -10.67 3.42 -22.38
CA LEU A 53 -9.47 2.98 -21.69
C LEU A 53 -9.75 2.47 -20.26
N GLY A 54 -10.73 3.03 -19.56
CA GLY A 54 -11.10 2.59 -18.21
C GLY A 54 -11.55 1.11 -18.17
N ALA A 55 -12.50 0.74 -19.03
CA ALA A 55 -12.97 -0.64 -19.15
C ALA A 55 -11.87 -1.62 -19.58
N ALA A 56 -11.01 -1.18 -20.52
CA ALA A 56 -9.87 -1.98 -20.96
C ALA A 56 -8.84 -2.17 -19.85
N MET A 57 -8.58 -1.15 -19.02
CA MET A 57 -7.71 -1.23 -17.85
C MET A 57 -8.26 -2.22 -16.81
N ALA A 58 -9.57 -2.14 -16.50
CA ALA A 58 -10.21 -3.07 -15.57
C ALA A 58 -10.03 -4.52 -16.05
N SER A 59 -10.28 -4.76 -17.34
CA SER A 59 -10.13 -6.08 -17.95
C SER A 59 -8.68 -6.57 -17.93
N ALA A 60 -7.71 -5.68 -18.16
CA ALA A 60 -6.28 -6.02 -18.14
C ALA A 60 -5.79 -6.36 -16.72
N LEU A 61 -6.22 -5.63 -15.69
CA LEU A 61 -5.90 -5.94 -14.30
C LEU A 61 -6.52 -7.27 -13.84
N GLN A 62 -7.78 -7.53 -14.23
CA GLN A 62 -8.44 -8.80 -13.94
C GLN A 62 -7.73 -10.00 -14.57
N GLN A 63 -7.15 -9.85 -15.78
CA GLN A 63 -6.33 -10.90 -16.41
C GLN A 63 -5.02 -11.17 -15.66
N LEU A 64 -4.56 -10.21 -14.86
CA LEU A 64 -3.42 -10.35 -13.94
C LEU A 64 -3.86 -10.76 -12.53
N GLU A 65 -5.09 -11.25 -12.38
CA GLU A 65 -5.70 -11.67 -11.11
C GLU A 65 -5.85 -10.54 -10.07
N ILE A 66 -5.82 -9.27 -10.52
CA ILE A 66 -6.04 -8.10 -9.67
C ILE A 66 -7.53 -7.69 -9.80
N PRO A 67 -8.33 -7.76 -8.72
CA PRO A 67 -9.73 -7.36 -8.77
C PRO A 67 -9.85 -5.88 -9.13
N ALA A 68 -10.50 -5.55 -10.25
CA ALA A 68 -10.64 -4.16 -10.70
C ALA A 68 -12.00 -3.88 -11.33
N SER A 69 -12.48 -2.64 -11.26
CA SER A 69 -13.73 -2.21 -11.91
C SER A 69 -13.67 -0.74 -12.32
N ASP A 70 -14.24 -0.40 -13.47
CA ASP A 70 -14.46 0.97 -13.95
C ASP A 70 -15.88 1.49 -13.66
N LYS A 71 -16.72 0.69 -12.99
CA LYS A 71 -18.15 0.99 -12.79
C LYS A 71 -18.58 0.95 -11.33
N ALA A 72 -17.96 0.09 -10.53
CA ALA A 72 -18.35 -0.15 -9.15
C ALA A 72 -17.16 0.08 -8.22
N ALA A 73 -17.31 1.01 -7.29
CA ALA A 73 -16.36 1.17 -6.20
C ALA A 73 -16.71 0.22 -5.05
N SER A 74 -15.71 -0.48 -4.52
CA SER A 74 -15.87 -1.25 -3.28
C SER A 74 -15.40 -0.40 -2.09
N ILE A 75 -16.00 -0.60 -0.92
CA ILE A 75 -15.49 0.02 0.31
C ILE A 75 -14.08 -0.51 0.55
N GLY A 76 -13.11 0.39 0.72
CA GLY A 76 -11.70 0.02 0.90
C GLY A 76 -10.95 -0.32 -0.41
N SER A 77 -11.49 0.04 -1.58
CA SER A 77 -10.78 -0.10 -2.86
C SER A 77 -9.73 1.00 -3.07
N TYR A 78 -8.61 0.63 -3.68
CA TYR A 78 -7.69 1.60 -4.27
C TYR A 78 -8.37 2.35 -5.41
N GLU A 79 -8.04 3.61 -5.61
CA GLU A 79 -8.54 4.41 -6.73
C GLU A 79 -7.44 4.69 -7.74
N LEU A 80 -7.64 4.28 -9.00
CA LEU A 80 -6.71 4.52 -10.09
C LEU A 80 -7.21 5.68 -10.96
N VAL A 81 -6.48 6.80 -10.93
CA VAL A 81 -6.79 8.02 -11.70
C VAL A 81 -5.93 8.05 -12.97
N GLY A 82 -6.58 8.05 -14.13
CA GLY A 82 -5.92 8.06 -15.44
C GLY A 82 -6.01 9.39 -16.18
N ARG A 83 -4.90 9.84 -16.76
CA ARG A 83 -4.82 10.99 -17.66
C ARG A 83 -4.07 10.60 -18.94
N ILE A 84 -4.59 10.97 -20.11
CA ILE A 84 -3.93 10.72 -21.39
C ILE A 84 -3.67 12.01 -22.19
N ALA A 85 -2.56 12.02 -22.92
CA ALA A 85 -2.24 13.08 -23.86
C ALA A 85 -1.56 12.52 -25.11
N ALA A 86 -2.10 12.85 -26.28
CA ALA A 86 -1.47 12.57 -27.55
C ALA A 86 -0.31 13.53 -27.82
N THR A 87 0.85 12.99 -28.15
CA THR A 87 2.01 13.73 -28.62
C THR A 87 2.30 13.34 -30.07
N PRO A 88 2.40 14.31 -31.01
CA PRO A 88 2.73 14.00 -32.40
C PRO A 88 4.06 13.23 -32.48
N ALA A 89 4.06 12.13 -33.21
CA ALA A 89 5.28 11.41 -33.55
C ALA A 89 5.57 11.54 -35.06
N SER A 90 6.77 11.15 -35.47
CA SER A 90 7.15 11.16 -36.88
C SER A 90 6.34 10.16 -37.70
N ALA A 91 6.12 10.48 -38.99
CA ALA A 91 5.58 9.57 -40.01
C ALA A 91 4.13 9.08 -39.80
N GLY A 92 3.20 9.96 -39.41
CA GLY A 92 1.76 9.65 -39.35
C GLY A 92 1.34 8.82 -38.13
N LYS A 93 2.25 8.67 -37.17
CA LYS A 93 2.01 8.03 -35.89
C LYS A 93 1.94 9.08 -34.78
N THR A 94 1.33 8.68 -33.69
CA THR A 94 1.17 9.50 -32.49
C THR A 94 1.55 8.64 -31.28
N THR A 95 2.37 9.21 -30.41
CA THR A 95 2.67 8.61 -29.11
C THR A 95 1.60 9.07 -28.13
N LEU A 96 0.81 8.13 -27.62
CA LEU A 96 -0.13 8.39 -26.55
C LEU A 96 0.60 8.18 -25.21
N VAL A 97 0.66 9.24 -24.40
CA VAL A 97 1.22 9.19 -23.05
C VAL A 97 0.04 8.99 -22.09
N ALA A 98 0.06 7.90 -21.33
CA ALA A 98 -0.89 7.65 -20.25
C ALA A 98 -0.19 7.78 -18.91
N VAL A 99 -0.76 8.60 -18.03
CA VAL A 99 -0.29 8.82 -16.67
C VAL A 99 -1.34 8.27 -15.72
N TRP A 100 -0.91 7.39 -14.84
CA TRP A 100 -1.75 6.67 -13.89
C TRP A 100 -1.28 6.98 -12.49
N ASP A 101 -2.18 7.46 -11.64
CA ASP A 101 -1.92 7.74 -10.23
C ASP A 101 -2.80 6.84 -9.37
N LEU A 102 -2.17 5.95 -8.59
CA LEU A 102 -2.87 5.02 -7.72
C LEU A 102 -3.00 5.62 -6.32
N HIS A 103 -4.22 5.67 -5.81
CA HIS A 103 -4.52 6.17 -4.48
C HIS A 103 -5.01 5.04 -3.58
N GLU A 104 -4.60 5.09 -2.32
CA GLU A 104 -5.18 4.27 -1.26
C GLU A 104 -6.63 4.68 -0.95
N PRO A 105 -7.40 3.84 -0.25
CA PRO A 105 -8.74 4.21 0.23
C PRO A 105 -8.77 5.49 1.09
N SER A 106 -7.63 5.89 1.67
CA SER A 106 -7.46 7.14 2.42
C SER A 106 -7.36 8.39 1.54
N GLY A 107 -7.18 8.22 0.22
CA GLY A 107 -6.90 9.27 -0.75
C GLY A 107 -5.41 9.61 -0.91
N LEU A 108 -4.50 8.90 -0.22
CA LEU A 108 -3.05 9.09 -0.38
C LEU A 108 -2.56 8.46 -1.69
N SER A 109 -1.77 9.18 -2.48
CA SER A 109 -1.13 8.63 -3.69
C SER A 109 -0.01 7.67 -3.31
N LEU A 110 -0.11 6.43 -3.78
CA LEU A 110 0.91 5.38 -3.71
C LEU A 110 1.99 5.55 -4.78
N GLY A 111 1.66 6.24 -5.86
CA GLY A 111 2.63 6.59 -6.88
C GLY A 111 2.06 6.70 -8.28
N GLU A 112 2.80 7.45 -9.08
CA GLU A 112 2.49 7.68 -10.48
C GLU A 112 3.24 6.69 -11.38
N ARG A 113 2.59 6.21 -12.44
CA ARG A 113 3.19 5.45 -13.53
C ARG A 113 2.86 6.09 -14.85
N THR A 114 3.88 6.23 -15.69
CA THR A 114 3.71 6.70 -17.07
C THR A 114 3.94 5.56 -18.04
N GLU A 115 3.00 5.36 -18.94
CA GLU A 115 3.10 4.46 -20.08
C GLU A 115 3.08 5.26 -21.37
N ARG A 116 3.83 4.81 -22.39
CA ARG A 116 3.92 5.49 -23.69
C ARG A 116 3.78 4.48 -24.79
N LEU A 117 2.75 4.63 -25.62
CA LEU A 117 2.52 3.74 -26.74
C LEU A 117 2.36 4.51 -28.05
N GLU A 118 3.13 4.11 -29.06
CA GLU A 118 3.03 4.64 -30.41
C GLU A 118 2.04 3.79 -31.23
N ALA A 119 1.13 4.47 -31.94
CA ALA A 119 0.22 3.88 -32.92
C ALA A 119 -0.15 4.91 -34.00
N PRO A 120 -0.75 4.51 -35.14
CA PRO A 120 -1.35 5.44 -36.09
C PRO A 120 -2.32 6.41 -35.41
N MET A 121 -2.30 7.69 -35.80
CA MET A 121 -3.14 8.72 -35.17
C MET A 121 -4.63 8.35 -35.15
N ARG A 122 -5.15 7.83 -36.27
CA ARG A 122 -6.54 7.36 -36.39
C ARG A 122 -6.92 6.32 -35.33
N ASP A 123 -5.99 5.44 -34.96
CA ASP A 123 -6.26 4.37 -34.01
C ASP A 123 -6.53 4.96 -32.61
N TRP A 124 -5.89 6.08 -32.27
CA TRP A 124 -6.16 6.82 -31.03
C TRP A 124 -7.40 7.70 -31.13
N GLU A 125 -7.64 8.34 -32.27
CA GLU A 125 -8.81 9.21 -32.47
C GLU A 125 -10.13 8.44 -32.46
N GLU A 126 -10.14 7.21 -32.99
CA GLU A 126 -11.31 6.34 -33.03
C GLU A 126 -11.43 5.44 -31.77
N GLY A 127 -10.38 5.40 -30.94
CA GLY A 127 -10.27 4.46 -29.83
C GLY A 127 -10.32 3.01 -30.33
N ALA A 128 -9.48 2.68 -31.30
CA ALA A 128 -9.40 1.36 -31.90
C ALA A 128 -9.08 0.31 -30.82
N GLN A 129 -9.88 -0.76 -30.78
CA GLN A 129 -9.81 -1.76 -29.71
C GLN A 129 -8.40 -2.33 -29.52
N GLY A 130 -7.68 -2.62 -30.60
CA GLY A 130 -6.31 -3.14 -30.55
C GLY A 130 -5.29 -2.15 -29.95
N ALA A 131 -5.44 -0.85 -30.19
CA ALA A 131 -4.55 0.16 -29.63
C ALA A 131 -4.85 0.39 -28.14
N VAL A 132 -6.13 0.52 -27.79
CA VAL A 132 -6.61 0.70 -26.40
C VAL A 132 -6.22 -0.51 -25.54
N THR A 133 -6.45 -1.74 -26.02
CA THR A 133 -6.14 -2.97 -25.26
C THR A 133 -4.64 -3.12 -25.02
N ARG A 134 -3.80 -2.80 -26.01
CA ARG A 134 -2.33 -2.85 -25.82
C ARG A 134 -1.84 -1.82 -24.82
N LEU A 135 -2.36 -0.59 -24.85
CA LEU A 135 -2.02 0.44 -23.87
C LEU A 135 -2.46 0.02 -22.46
N ALA A 136 -3.68 -0.50 -22.34
CA ALA A 136 -4.22 -1.00 -21.08
C ALA A 136 -3.37 -2.15 -20.53
N ALA A 137 -3.02 -3.15 -21.35
CA ALA A 137 -2.20 -4.28 -20.94
C ALA A 137 -0.79 -3.85 -20.50
N ALA A 138 -0.13 -2.96 -21.25
CA ALA A 138 1.19 -2.44 -20.88
C ALA A 138 1.14 -1.65 -19.56
N SER A 139 0.13 -0.79 -19.42
CA SER A 139 -0.08 0.00 -18.20
C SER A 139 -0.41 -0.90 -17.00
N ALA A 140 -1.28 -1.90 -17.19
CA ALA A 140 -1.69 -2.84 -16.16
C ALA A 140 -0.51 -3.70 -15.68
N ALA A 141 0.37 -4.15 -16.57
CA ALA A 141 1.58 -4.89 -16.18
C ALA A 141 2.50 -4.03 -15.30
N ARG A 142 2.64 -2.73 -15.61
CA ARG A 142 3.47 -1.80 -14.84
C ARG A 142 2.84 -1.40 -13.50
N LEU A 143 1.51 -1.32 -13.44
CA LEU A 143 0.76 -1.14 -12.20
C LEU A 143 0.74 -2.40 -11.34
N ALA A 144 0.64 -3.58 -11.95
CA ALA A 144 0.73 -4.87 -11.25
C ALA A 144 2.10 -5.02 -10.60
N ALA A 145 3.19 -4.67 -11.29
CA ALA A 145 4.51 -4.64 -10.68
C ALA A 145 4.57 -3.70 -9.47
N MET A 146 3.97 -2.50 -9.55
CA MET A 146 3.88 -1.57 -8.40
C MET A 146 3.05 -2.14 -7.25
N LEU A 147 1.92 -2.78 -7.55
CA LEU A 147 1.07 -3.45 -6.56
C LEU A 147 1.72 -4.73 -6.00
N GLN A 148 2.63 -5.37 -6.74
CA GLN A 148 3.39 -6.55 -6.31
C GLN A 148 4.67 -6.16 -5.55
N ASP A 149 5.22 -4.97 -5.80
CA ASP A 149 6.31 -4.36 -5.02
C ASP A 149 5.77 -3.78 -3.69
N GLU A 150 4.49 -3.39 -3.63
CA GLU A 150 3.80 -2.93 -2.40
C GLU A 150 2.94 -4.05 -1.74
N ALA A 151 2.62 -5.14 -2.45
CA ALA A 151 2.21 -6.42 -1.85
C ALA A 151 3.46 -7.09 -1.26
N PRO A 152 3.36 -7.85 -0.16
CA PRO A 152 4.55 -8.27 0.56
C PRO A 152 5.45 -9.08 -0.36
N ALA A 153 6.68 -8.61 -0.56
CA ALA A 153 7.79 -9.43 -1.04
C ALA A 153 7.98 -10.60 -0.07
N GLU A 154 7.19 -11.65 -0.24
CA GLU A 154 7.39 -12.95 0.38
C GLU A 154 8.41 -13.81 -0.38
N ALA A 155 8.93 -13.32 -1.51
CA ALA A 155 9.99 -13.99 -2.25
C ALA A 155 11.20 -13.05 -2.44
N GLU A 156 12.22 -13.29 -1.62
CA GLU A 156 13.63 -12.98 -1.89
C GLU A 156 14.08 -11.51 -1.86
N ALA A 157 13.93 -10.85 -0.70
CA ALA A 157 14.81 -9.73 -0.35
C ALA A 157 16.19 -10.26 0.06
N GLY A 158 17.05 -10.49 -0.93
CA GLY A 158 18.49 -10.64 -0.70
C GLY A 158 19.12 -9.33 -0.24
N GLY A 159 19.10 -9.06 1.07
CA GLY A 159 20.06 -8.16 1.73
C GLY A 159 19.58 -6.77 2.20
N GLN A 160 18.35 -6.33 1.91
CA GLN A 160 17.82 -5.07 2.46
C GLN A 160 17.08 -5.30 3.78
N THR A 161 17.39 -4.50 4.80
CA THR A 161 16.77 -4.59 6.13
C THR A 161 15.38 -3.97 6.10
N ARG A 162 14.35 -4.74 6.45
CA ARG A 162 12.96 -4.30 6.51
C ARG A 162 12.63 -3.73 7.88
N LEU A 163 12.12 -2.51 7.90
CA LEU A 163 11.76 -1.78 9.11
C LEU A 163 10.24 -1.57 9.18
N LEU A 164 9.61 -2.12 10.22
CA LEU A 164 8.21 -1.86 10.55
C LEU A 164 8.10 -0.62 11.44
N ILE A 165 7.24 0.34 11.08
CA ILE A 165 6.93 1.48 11.94
C ILE A 165 5.67 1.14 12.75
N SER A 166 5.84 0.81 14.03
CA SER A 166 4.74 0.30 14.87
C SER A 166 3.87 1.40 15.49
N GLY A 167 4.14 2.67 15.18
CA GLY A 167 3.39 3.83 15.68
C GLY A 167 4.10 4.63 16.78
N VAL A 168 3.38 5.63 17.29
CA VAL A 168 3.84 6.59 18.30
C VAL A 168 2.88 6.62 19.49
N ASP A 169 3.43 6.55 20.69
CA ASP A 169 2.66 6.59 21.94
C ASP A 169 2.83 7.95 22.63
N GLY A 170 1.74 8.55 23.10
CA GLY A 170 1.76 9.74 23.97
C GLY A 170 1.86 11.12 23.28
N ALA A 171 1.83 11.17 21.95
CA ALA A 171 1.86 12.43 21.22
C ALA A 171 0.51 13.17 21.34
N PRO A 172 0.49 14.47 21.74
CA PRO A 172 -0.72 15.29 21.72
C PRO A 172 -1.10 15.71 20.28
N GLY A 173 -2.28 16.33 20.14
CA GLY A 173 -2.79 16.78 18.85
C GLY A 173 -2.94 15.62 17.87
N ASP A 174 -2.48 15.80 16.62
CA ASP A 174 -2.42 14.75 15.61
C ASP A 174 -1.03 14.05 15.52
N GLY A 175 -0.16 14.26 16.51
CA GLY A 175 1.23 13.81 16.47
C GLY A 175 1.38 12.28 16.34
N THR A 176 0.42 11.51 16.85
CA THR A 176 0.37 10.04 16.71
C THR A 176 0.26 9.59 15.26
N ASP A 177 -0.36 10.40 14.40
CA ASP A 177 -0.53 10.11 12.98
C ASP A 177 0.53 10.83 12.13
N SER A 178 0.88 12.06 12.50
CA SER A 178 1.80 12.92 11.76
C SER A 178 3.26 12.44 11.86
N LEU A 179 3.71 11.96 13.02
CA LEU A 179 5.08 11.49 13.20
C LEU A 179 5.39 10.22 12.39
N PRO A 180 4.56 9.15 12.39
CA PRO A 180 4.77 7.99 11.51
C PRO A 180 4.85 8.36 10.03
N ARG A 181 3.98 9.26 9.56
CA ARG A 181 4.01 9.72 8.15
C ARG A 181 5.32 10.42 7.82
N ALA A 182 5.72 11.39 8.64
CA ALA A 182 6.93 12.16 8.42
C ALA A 182 8.20 11.27 8.44
N ILE A 183 8.32 10.37 9.43
CA ILE A 183 9.50 9.51 9.51
C ILE A 183 9.53 8.46 8.38
N THR A 184 8.37 7.97 7.95
CA THR A 184 8.28 7.07 6.77
C THR A 184 8.82 7.75 5.52
N GLU A 185 8.40 8.99 5.27
CA GLU A 185 8.83 9.75 4.09
C GLU A 185 10.36 9.96 4.09
N ILE A 186 10.93 10.30 5.24
CA ILE A 186 12.37 10.55 5.39
C ILE A 186 13.18 9.25 5.22
N LEU A 187 12.73 8.13 5.79
CA LEU A 187 13.48 6.87 5.76
C LEU A 187 13.34 6.12 4.43
N ARG A 188 12.21 6.25 3.71
CA ARG A 188 12.07 5.66 2.35
C ARG A 188 13.15 6.18 1.37
N ARG A 189 13.74 7.36 1.64
CA ARG A 189 14.84 7.94 0.84
C ARG A 189 16.22 7.36 1.17
N GLN A 190 16.34 6.45 2.15
CA GLN A 190 17.62 5.96 2.70
C GLN A 190 17.92 4.49 2.39
N ASP A 191 17.37 3.93 1.31
CA ASP A 191 17.53 2.51 0.93
C ASP A 191 17.06 1.50 2.01
N ILE A 192 16.16 1.94 2.90
CA ILE A 192 15.51 1.12 3.92
C ILE A 192 14.12 0.72 3.41
N ALA A 193 13.85 -0.58 3.38
CA ALA A 193 12.53 -1.10 3.05
C ALA A 193 11.59 -0.86 4.25
N ILE A 194 10.62 0.05 4.11
CA ILE A 194 9.62 0.31 5.15
C ILE A 194 8.40 -0.59 4.92
N VAL A 195 8.00 -1.33 5.95
CA VAL A 195 6.75 -2.08 5.95
C VAL A 195 5.77 -1.43 6.93
N THR A 196 4.50 -1.36 6.53
CA THR A 196 3.42 -0.71 7.31
C THR A 196 2.43 -1.71 7.90
N ASP A 197 2.38 -2.92 7.34
CA ASP A 197 1.58 -4.03 7.88
C ASP A 197 2.28 -4.66 9.10
N PRO A 198 1.67 -4.65 10.30
CA PRO A 198 2.20 -5.30 11.50
C PRO A 198 2.48 -6.81 11.33
N GLU A 199 1.70 -7.47 10.48
CA GLU A 199 1.82 -8.91 10.20
C GLU A 199 2.91 -9.21 9.16
N ALA A 200 3.39 -8.21 8.41
CA ALA A 200 4.45 -8.37 7.44
C ALA A 200 5.77 -8.84 8.09
N LYS A 201 6.59 -9.54 7.30
CA LYS A 201 7.95 -9.93 7.70
C LYS A 201 8.81 -8.66 7.81
N ALA A 202 9.10 -8.25 9.04
CA ALA A 202 10.00 -7.15 9.36
C ALA A 202 11.21 -7.68 10.11
N ASP A 203 12.39 -7.16 9.79
CA ASP A 203 13.63 -7.52 10.48
C ASP A 203 13.79 -6.68 11.75
N LEU A 204 13.39 -5.41 11.66
CA LEU A 204 13.41 -4.43 12.74
C LEU A 204 12.05 -3.75 12.91
N VAL A 205 11.82 -3.18 14.09
CA VAL A 205 10.64 -2.43 14.48
C VAL A 205 11.08 -1.08 15.07
N LEU A 206 10.51 0.01 14.54
CA LEU A 206 10.63 1.37 15.04
C LEU A 206 9.36 1.76 15.80
N ARG A 207 9.51 2.16 17.06
CA ARG A 207 8.45 2.75 17.89
C ARG A 207 8.90 4.10 18.40
N ALA A 208 8.00 5.08 18.53
CA ALA A 208 8.31 6.30 19.27
C ALA A 208 7.44 6.46 20.52
N THR A 209 7.99 7.13 21.53
CA THR A 209 7.22 7.64 22.66
C THR A 209 7.45 9.13 22.77
N VAL A 210 6.37 9.87 22.96
CA VAL A 210 6.37 11.32 23.18
C VAL A 210 5.87 11.60 24.59
N VAL A 211 6.62 12.40 25.33
CA VAL A 211 6.24 12.87 26.66
C VAL A 211 6.33 14.39 26.65
N VAL A 212 5.20 15.05 26.97
CA VAL A 212 5.13 16.51 27.09
C VAL A 212 4.91 16.87 28.55
N ALA A 213 5.81 17.67 29.10
CA ALA A 213 5.69 18.15 30.48
C ALA A 213 4.59 19.22 30.60
N LYS A 214 4.11 19.41 31.83
CA LYS A 214 3.17 20.50 32.13
C LYS A 214 3.82 21.85 31.83
N PRO A 215 3.06 22.83 31.30
CA PRO A 215 3.58 24.18 31.06
C PRO A 215 4.20 24.80 32.31
N LYS A 216 5.40 25.36 32.17
CA LYS A 216 6.08 26.16 33.18
C LYS A 216 6.62 27.43 32.54
N ALA A 217 6.22 28.58 33.07
CA ALA A 217 6.63 29.90 32.56
C ALA A 217 6.42 30.08 31.03
N GLY A 218 5.29 29.59 30.49
CA GLY A 218 4.94 29.73 29.07
C GLY A 218 5.65 28.75 28.12
N LYS A 219 6.47 27.83 28.64
CA LYS A 219 7.12 26.77 27.87
C LYS A 219 6.71 25.39 28.34
N GLN A 220 6.87 24.40 27.47
CA GLN A 220 6.72 22.97 27.75
C GLN A 220 7.94 22.24 27.25
N ASN A 221 8.51 21.39 28.10
CA ASN A 221 9.55 20.45 27.68
C ASN A 221 8.88 19.27 26.97
N VAL A 222 9.39 18.90 25.79
CA VAL A 222 8.98 17.72 25.04
C VAL A 222 10.16 16.79 24.90
N LYS A 223 9.97 15.52 25.25
CA LYS A 223 10.92 14.44 25.02
C LYS A 223 10.32 13.41 24.06
N ILE A 224 11.05 13.11 22.99
CA ILE A 224 10.72 12.08 22.01
C ILE A 224 11.82 11.03 22.06
N VAL A 225 11.43 9.76 22.23
CA VAL A 225 12.36 8.63 22.22
C VAL A 225 11.93 7.67 21.13
N TRP A 226 12.82 7.46 20.16
CA TRP A 226 12.67 6.45 19.12
C TRP A 226 13.38 5.18 19.56
N TYR A 227 12.71 4.05 19.51
CA TYR A 227 13.24 2.74 19.86
C TYR A 227 13.34 1.88 18.61
N VAL A 228 14.54 1.36 18.33
CA VAL A 228 14.75 0.36 17.29
C VAL A 228 14.99 -0.99 17.95
N ARG A 229 14.15 -1.97 17.60
CA ARG A 229 14.21 -3.33 18.12
C ARG A 229 14.18 -4.33 16.98
N ARG A 230 14.69 -5.54 17.19
CA ARG A 230 14.44 -6.70 16.34
C ARG A 230 12.99 -7.18 16.54
N LYS A 231 12.40 -7.83 15.53
CA LYS A 231 11.04 -8.41 15.65
C LYS A 231 10.97 -9.50 16.73
N ASP A 232 12.08 -10.13 17.10
CA ASP A 232 12.19 -11.09 18.21
C ASP A 232 12.20 -10.44 19.62
N GLY A 233 12.16 -9.09 19.69
CA GLY A 233 12.15 -8.33 20.92
C GLY A 233 13.53 -7.81 21.37
N GLY A 234 14.62 -8.19 20.70
CA GLY A 234 15.96 -7.70 21.03
C GLY A 234 16.12 -6.20 20.76
N GLU A 235 16.46 -5.41 21.77
CA GLU A 235 16.69 -3.97 21.59
C GLU A 235 18.02 -3.70 20.87
N ILE A 236 17.98 -2.83 19.85
CA ILE A 236 19.17 -2.36 19.13
C ILE A 236 19.66 -1.04 19.73
N GLY A 237 18.74 -0.17 20.13
CA GLY A 237 19.03 1.07 20.84
C GLY A 237 17.96 2.15 20.60
N THR A 238 18.26 3.37 21.05
CA THR A 238 17.34 4.51 20.99
C THR A 238 17.95 5.76 20.37
N VAL A 239 17.07 6.65 19.88
CA VAL A 239 17.39 8.04 19.54
C VAL A 239 16.52 8.94 20.42
N ASP A 240 17.16 9.76 21.23
CA ASP A 240 16.49 10.68 22.15
C ASP A 240 16.56 12.11 21.60
N GLN A 241 15.43 12.80 21.60
CA GLN A 241 15.31 14.21 21.23
C GLN A 241 14.53 14.93 22.32
N GLU A 242 15.05 16.06 22.78
CA GLU A 242 14.43 16.83 23.85
C GLU A 242 14.55 18.32 23.56
N ASN A 243 13.45 19.07 23.71
CA ASN A 243 13.45 20.51 23.47
C ASN A 243 12.38 21.22 24.31
N ASP A 244 12.58 22.52 24.55
CA ASP A 244 11.56 23.40 25.14
C ASP A 244 10.80 24.14 24.04
N VAL A 245 9.49 23.94 24.00
CA VAL A 245 8.58 24.59 23.04
C VAL A 245 7.64 25.57 23.75
N PRO A 246 7.08 26.57 23.06
CA PRO A 246 5.96 27.35 23.58
C PRO A 246 4.81 26.44 24.03
N ALA A 247 4.19 26.78 25.16
CA ALA A 247 3.08 25.99 25.67
C ALA A 247 1.89 25.97 24.68
N GLY A 248 1.32 24.79 24.45
CA GLY A 248 0.20 24.57 23.53
C GLY A 248 0.58 24.47 22.04
N LEU A 249 1.87 24.63 21.68
CA LEU A 249 2.32 24.50 20.29
C LEU A 249 1.99 23.12 19.70
N LEU A 250 2.01 22.08 20.54
CA LEU A 250 1.87 20.68 20.15
C LEU A 250 0.43 20.14 20.27
N ASP A 251 -0.55 20.98 20.63
CA ASP A 251 -1.94 20.53 20.84
C ASP A 251 -2.73 20.42 19.53
N GLY A 252 -2.20 21.00 18.44
CA GLY A 252 -2.84 21.08 17.13
C GLY A 252 -2.21 20.15 16.08
N PRO A 253 -2.22 20.56 14.79
CA PRO A 253 -1.58 19.80 13.72
C PRO A 253 -0.05 19.84 13.81
N TRP A 254 0.58 18.68 13.71
CA TRP A 254 2.02 18.52 13.82
C TRP A 254 2.76 18.61 12.51
N GLY A 255 2.10 18.64 11.34
CA GLY A 255 2.74 18.51 10.01
C GLY A 255 4.19 19.00 9.89
N ASP A 256 4.43 20.30 10.07
CA ASP A 256 5.77 20.91 10.00
C ASP A 256 6.70 20.45 11.13
N VAL A 257 6.18 20.37 12.36
CA VAL A 257 6.92 19.93 13.55
C VAL A 257 7.35 18.47 13.42
N ALA A 258 6.45 17.59 12.98
CA ALA A 258 6.70 16.18 12.75
C ALA A 258 7.78 15.97 11.68
N TYR A 259 7.74 16.76 10.59
CA TYR A 259 8.79 16.74 9.58
C TYR A 259 10.15 17.14 10.16
N MET A 260 10.23 18.23 10.93
CA MET A 260 11.48 18.66 11.58
C MET A 260 12.03 17.62 12.56
N VAL A 261 11.16 17.01 13.36
CA VAL A 261 11.51 15.94 14.30
C VAL A 261 12.08 14.74 13.53
N ALA A 262 11.42 14.33 12.44
CA ALA A 262 11.83 13.20 11.62
C ALA A 262 13.19 13.44 10.94
N VAL A 263 13.39 14.59 10.32
CA VAL A 263 14.69 14.99 9.74
C VAL A 263 15.79 14.95 10.79
N SER A 264 15.52 15.48 11.99
CA SER A 264 16.50 15.50 13.07
C SER A 264 16.80 14.10 13.66
N ALA A 265 15.89 13.14 13.48
CA ALA A 265 16.04 11.76 13.97
C ALA A 265 16.68 10.82 12.94
N GLN A 266 16.67 11.21 11.65
CA GLN A 266 17.02 10.39 10.50
C GLN A 266 18.35 9.66 10.68
N ASP A 267 19.44 10.39 10.85
CA ASP A 267 20.79 9.83 10.88
C ASP A 267 20.95 8.82 12.03
N GLY A 268 20.41 9.13 13.20
CA GLY A 268 20.45 8.23 14.36
C GLY A 268 19.67 6.94 14.13
N ILE A 269 18.50 7.03 13.50
CA ILE A 269 17.67 5.86 13.17
C ILE A 269 18.35 5.01 12.10
N VAL A 270 18.90 5.62 11.04
CA VAL A 270 19.64 4.90 9.99
C VAL A 270 20.83 4.13 10.58
N GLN A 271 21.59 4.75 11.49
CA GLN A 271 22.69 4.08 12.19
C GLN A 271 22.23 2.90 13.07
N LEU A 272 21.08 3.02 13.73
CA LEU A 272 20.49 1.90 14.48
C LEU A 272 20.03 0.77 13.55
N VAL A 273 19.39 1.11 12.42
CA VAL A 273 18.96 0.12 11.42
C VAL A 273 20.15 -0.64 10.85
N ALA A 274 21.23 0.06 10.48
CA ALA A 274 22.45 -0.57 9.98
C ALA A 274 23.12 -1.51 11.01
N ARG A 275 23.05 -1.19 12.30
CA ARG A 275 23.53 -2.07 13.38
C ARG A 275 22.63 -3.29 13.60
N GLY A 276 21.34 -3.14 13.35
CA GLY A 276 20.34 -4.20 13.49
C GLY A 276 20.30 -5.16 12.30
N ALA A 277 20.76 -4.72 11.12
CA ALA A 277 20.84 -5.50 9.91
C ALA A 277 21.61 -6.82 10.12
N VAL A 278 21.04 -7.95 9.66
CA VAL A 278 21.75 -9.24 9.65
C VAL A 278 22.64 -9.26 8.39
N PRO A 279 23.97 -9.49 8.51
CA PRO A 279 24.83 -9.58 7.33
C PRO A 279 24.37 -10.72 6.41
N PRO A 280 24.46 -10.56 5.07
CA PRO A 280 24.05 -11.60 4.15
C PRO A 280 24.85 -12.87 4.44
N THR A 281 24.15 -13.96 4.69
CA THR A 281 24.75 -15.28 4.87
C THR A 281 25.42 -15.68 3.55
N GLY A 282 26.74 -15.50 3.49
CA GLY A 282 27.56 -15.93 2.37
C GLY A 282 27.38 -17.43 2.14
N LYS A 283 26.90 -17.80 0.95
CA LYS A 283 26.97 -19.19 0.46
C LYS A 283 28.47 -19.54 0.34
N SER A 284 28.94 -20.45 1.19
CA SER A 284 30.18 -21.20 0.97
C SER A 284 29.92 -22.34 0.00
#